data_AF-A0A2A9L5G3-F1
#
_entry.id   AF-A0A2A9L5G3-F1
#
_cell.length_a   1.000
_cell.length_b   1.000
_cell.length_c   1.000
_cell.angle_alpha   90.00
_cell.angle_beta   90.00
_cell.angle_gamma   90.00
#
_symmetry.space_group_name_H-M   'P 1'
#
loop_
_entity.id
_entity.type
_entity.pdbx_description
1 polymer ?
#
loop_
_entity_poly.entity_id
_entity_poly.type
_entity_poly.pdbx_seq_one_letter_code
_entity_poly.pdbx_strand_id
1 'polypeptide(L)'
;MLKRIKIQTLLNNPWVLLGVAVVAAGLLTLWIYWFLSGREAAMRESMMASMNAQRHVAVLVPVTDMKAGAAITSAGFAAREVPIDYVYDDTIRASEFDTIANQTLVRPVRHGTPVRRADVSALQARDFSDMLKPGMRALTIDIDATNSADNMLKPGNHIDLFLIGKPSPNKMKGQMPGADAESARLFLSDLVVLATGQDVRPRDYGEEMSQGDGAQQPSGYASVTLQVTPEQAGKVALAQKIGSLRAVLRNREDKNVTPPVNVMQASLFGDGAGADGIQYIVGGSNETSVSTRPGLDLHGLQDAVAGANQAQASAVQKVAKMTDAQTRVMSQIQSMMSGAGQRQ
;
A
#
# COMPACT_ATOMS: atom_id res chain seq x y z
N MET A 1 2.71 9.71 -109.44
CA MET A 1 1.86 10.91 -109.52
C MET A 1 0.80 10.85 -108.42
N LEU A 2 1.05 11.46 -107.26
CA LEU A 2 0.07 11.54 -106.17
C LEU A 2 -0.80 12.78 -106.38
N LYS A 3 -2.07 12.59 -106.74
CA LYS A 3 -3.07 13.66 -106.85
C LYS A 3 -3.21 14.32 -105.48
N ARG A 4 -2.79 15.58 -105.38
CA ARG A 4 -3.06 16.44 -104.21
C ARG A 4 -4.57 16.64 -104.10
N ILE A 5 -5.21 15.88 -103.22
CA ILE A 5 -6.61 16.08 -102.87
C ILE A 5 -6.72 17.47 -102.25
N LYS A 6 -7.60 18.33 -102.78
CA LYS A 6 -7.84 19.68 -102.26
C LYS A 6 -8.53 19.57 -100.90
N ILE A 7 -7.73 19.56 -99.83
CA ILE A 7 -8.19 19.43 -98.43
C ILE A 7 -9.23 20.51 -98.08
N GLN A 8 -9.12 21.71 -98.67
CA GLN A 8 -10.02 22.83 -98.40
C GLN A 8 -11.50 22.57 -98.80
N THR A 9 -11.78 21.74 -99.80
CA THR A 9 -13.18 21.43 -100.20
C THR A 9 -13.83 20.34 -99.35
N LEU A 10 -13.03 19.52 -98.63
CA LEU A 10 -13.55 18.49 -97.72
C LEU A 10 -13.95 19.06 -96.35
N LEU A 11 -13.31 20.15 -95.91
CA LEU A 11 -13.62 20.79 -94.62
C LEU A 11 -14.94 21.59 -94.61
N ASN A 12 -15.47 21.99 -95.78
CA ASN A 12 -16.73 22.74 -95.86
C ASN A 12 -17.98 21.83 -95.90
N ASN A 13 -17.82 20.51 -95.89
CA ASN A 13 -18.96 19.59 -95.86
C ASN A 13 -19.34 19.26 -94.40
N PRO A 14 -20.51 19.69 -93.90
CA PRO A 14 -20.90 19.50 -92.50
C PRO A 14 -20.94 18.03 -92.07
N TRP A 15 -21.21 17.10 -92.99
CA TRP A 15 -21.24 15.67 -92.69
C TRP A 15 -19.85 15.06 -92.46
N VAL A 16 -18.84 15.55 -93.19
CA VAL A 16 -17.45 15.12 -93.00
C VAL A 16 -16.93 15.65 -91.66
N LEU A 17 -17.29 16.88 -91.30
CA LEU A 17 -16.94 17.49 -90.01
C LEU A 17 -17.58 16.73 -88.84
N LEU A 18 -18.85 16.32 -88.96
CA LEU A 18 -19.54 15.50 -87.97
C LEU A 18 -18.87 14.13 -87.79
N GLY A 19 -18.52 13.45 -88.88
CA GLY A 19 -17.83 12.15 -88.83
C GLY A 19 -16.49 12.24 -88.10
N VAL A 20 -15.70 13.27 -88.37
CA VAL A 20 -14.41 13.51 -87.69
C VAL A 20 -14.63 13.82 -86.21
N ALA A 21 -15.64 14.62 -85.86
CA ALA A 21 -15.94 14.96 -84.48
C ALA A 21 -16.33 13.74 -83.64
N VAL A 22 -17.11 12.81 -84.19
CA VAL A 22 -17.50 11.56 -83.50
C VAL A 22 -16.29 10.66 -83.26
N VAL A 23 -15.42 10.51 -84.26
CA VAL A 23 -14.19 9.71 -84.12
C VAL A 23 -13.26 10.34 -83.08
N ALA A 24 -13.09 11.66 -83.09
CA ALA A 24 -12.29 12.37 -82.10
C ALA A 24 -12.84 12.21 -80.67
N ALA A 25 -14.17 12.29 -80.49
CA ALA A 25 -14.82 12.05 -79.21
C ALA A 25 -14.63 10.59 -78.73
N GLY A 26 -14.74 9.61 -79.64
CA GLY A 26 -14.47 8.20 -79.34
C GLY A 26 -13.03 7.93 -78.91
N LEU A 27 -12.06 8.56 -79.58
CA LEU A 27 -10.64 8.44 -79.22
C LEU A 27 -10.33 9.12 -77.89
N LEU A 28 -10.90 10.30 -77.63
CA LEU A 28 -10.72 11.01 -76.35
C LEU A 28 -11.33 10.23 -75.19
N THR A 29 -12.52 9.65 -75.36
CA THR A 29 -13.15 8.82 -74.32
C THR A 29 -12.35 7.56 -74.04
N LEU A 30 -11.82 6.88 -75.07
CA LEU A 30 -10.90 5.75 -74.89
C LEU A 30 -9.59 6.16 -74.20
N TRP A 31 -9.03 7.31 -74.56
CA TRP A 31 -7.80 7.82 -73.94
C TRP A 31 -8.01 8.16 -72.47
N ILE A 32 -9.12 8.84 -72.14
CA ILE A 32 -9.52 9.14 -70.75
C ILE A 32 -9.78 7.84 -69.98
N TYR A 33 -10.47 6.85 -70.56
CA TYR A 33 -10.69 5.56 -69.91
C TYR A 33 -9.37 4.84 -69.60
N TRP A 34 -8.45 4.78 -70.55
CA TRP A 34 -7.10 4.22 -70.33
C TRP A 34 -6.31 5.00 -69.27
N PHE A 35 -6.39 6.33 -69.29
CA PHE A 35 -5.68 7.19 -68.35
C PHE A 35 -6.22 7.07 -66.91
N LEU A 36 -7.55 7.04 -66.75
CA LEU A 36 -8.19 6.88 -65.44
C LEU A 36 -7.94 5.47 -64.87
N SER A 37 -8.13 4.42 -65.68
CA SER A 37 -7.91 3.04 -65.22
C SER A 37 -6.44 2.79 -64.82
N GLY A 38 -5.47 3.37 -65.52
CA GLY A 38 -4.06 3.29 -65.11
C GLY A 38 -3.75 4.05 -63.81
N ARG A 39 -4.41 5.19 -63.57
CA ARG A 39 -4.20 6.01 -62.38
C ARG A 39 -4.89 5.43 -61.13
N GLU A 40 -6.06 4.82 -61.32
CA GLU A 40 -6.76 4.10 -60.25
C GLU A 40 -5.94 2.90 -59.74
N ALA A 41 -5.31 2.14 -60.65
CA ALA A 41 -4.44 1.03 -60.28
C ALA A 41 -3.24 1.50 -59.43
N ALA A 42 -2.53 2.55 -59.85
CA ALA A 42 -1.38 3.10 -59.12
C ALA A 42 -1.76 3.68 -57.74
N MET A 43 -2.92 4.32 -57.61
CA MET A 43 -3.41 4.80 -56.32
C MET A 43 -3.84 3.65 -55.41
N ARG A 44 -4.45 2.60 -55.97
CA ARG A 44 -4.87 1.42 -55.20
C ARG A 44 -3.66 0.64 -54.68
N GLU A 45 -2.63 0.48 -55.50
CA GLU A 45 -1.38 -0.17 -55.09
C GLU A 45 -0.65 0.62 -54.01
N SER A 46 -0.57 1.95 -54.12
CA SER A 46 0.10 2.77 -53.09
C SER A 46 -0.67 2.78 -51.75
N MET A 47 -2.00 2.75 -51.78
CA MET A 47 -2.82 2.58 -50.56
C MET A 47 -2.68 1.18 -49.95
N MET A 48 -2.64 0.12 -50.76
CA MET A 48 -2.43 -1.24 -50.25
C MET A 48 -0.99 -1.42 -49.70
N ALA A 49 0.00 -0.80 -50.34
CA ALA A 49 1.38 -0.83 -49.87
C ALA A 49 1.57 -0.07 -48.55
N SER A 50 0.88 1.08 -48.36
CA SER A 50 0.95 1.82 -47.09
C SER A 50 0.22 1.13 -45.95
N MET A 51 -0.88 0.41 -46.22
CA MET A 51 -1.56 -0.44 -45.23
C MET A 51 -0.67 -1.62 -44.80
N ASN A 52 -0.01 -2.29 -45.75
CA ASN A 52 0.87 -3.43 -45.44
C ASN A 52 2.19 -3.03 -44.76
N ALA A 53 2.59 -1.76 -44.84
CA ALA A 53 3.79 -1.26 -44.18
C ALA A 53 3.60 -1.05 -42.66
N GLN A 54 2.35 -1.06 -42.17
CA GLN A 54 2.08 -0.96 -40.75
C GLN A 54 2.42 -2.28 -40.07
N ARG A 55 3.14 -2.23 -38.93
CA ARG A 55 3.41 -3.45 -38.16
C ARG A 55 2.11 -3.94 -37.54
N HIS A 56 1.73 -5.17 -37.84
CA HIS A 56 0.58 -5.82 -37.24
C HIS A 56 0.99 -6.59 -35.98
N VAL A 57 0.07 -6.66 -35.02
CA VAL A 57 0.19 -7.50 -33.83
C VAL A 57 -1.07 -8.36 -33.70
N ALA A 58 -0.88 -9.62 -33.33
CA ALA A 58 -1.99 -10.53 -33.07
C ALA A 58 -2.53 -10.29 -31.66
N VAL A 59 -3.76 -9.81 -31.56
CA VAL A 59 -4.48 -9.57 -30.30
C VAL A 59 -5.53 -10.64 -30.06
N LEU A 60 -5.81 -10.92 -28.79
CA LEU A 60 -6.87 -11.86 -28.42
C LEU A 60 -8.24 -11.17 -28.48
N VAL A 61 -9.20 -11.75 -29.21
CA VAL A 61 -10.56 -11.23 -29.33
C VAL A 61 -11.60 -12.33 -29.05
N PRO A 62 -12.75 -12.03 -28.43
CA PRO A 62 -13.85 -12.99 -28.30
C PRO A 62 -14.51 -13.27 -29.65
N VAL A 63 -14.94 -14.52 -29.88
CA VAL A 63 -15.71 -14.95 -31.06
C VAL A 63 -17.22 -14.68 -30.94
N THR A 64 -17.70 -14.46 -29.73
CA THR A 64 -19.09 -14.06 -29.42
C THR A 64 -19.07 -13.02 -28.31
N ASP A 65 -20.22 -12.38 -28.05
CA ASP A 65 -20.35 -11.52 -26.88
C ASP A 65 -20.20 -12.35 -25.60
N MET A 66 -19.21 -12.00 -24.78
CA MET A 66 -18.88 -12.70 -23.54
C MET A 66 -19.35 -11.90 -22.34
N LYS A 67 -19.99 -12.58 -21.39
CA LYS A 67 -20.41 -11.98 -20.11
C LYS A 67 -19.26 -12.03 -19.10
N ALA A 68 -19.37 -11.22 -18.05
CA ALA A 68 -18.52 -11.38 -16.87
C ALA A 68 -18.65 -12.82 -16.33
N GLY A 69 -17.54 -13.40 -15.90
CA GLY A 69 -17.41 -14.79 -15.46
C GLY A 69 -17.16 -15.80 -16.58
N ALA A 70 -17.24 -15.41 -17.86
CA ALA A 70 -16.95 -16.32 -18.97
C ALA A 70 -15.48 -16.75 -18.97
N ALA A 71 -15.23 -18.05 -19.13
CA ALA A 71 -13.88 -18.61 -19.15
C ALA A 71 -13.18 -18.35 -20.49
N ILE A 72 -11.89 -18.02 -20.41
CA ILE A 72 -11.00 -17.85 -21.56
C ILE A 72 -10.55 -19.24 -22.03
N THR A 73 -11.15 -19.67 -23.12
CA THR A 73 -10.91 -20.96 -23.76
C THR A 73 -10.62 -20.76 -25.26
N SER A 74 -9.95 -21.73 -25.87
CA SER A 74 -9.63 -21.69 -27.30
C SER A 74 -10.87 -21.72 -28.20
N ALA A 75 -12.01 -22.21 -27.68
CA ALA A 75 -13.28 -22.21 -28.39
C ALA A 75 -13.97 -20.83 -28.39
N GLY A 76 -13.74 -20.01 -27.36
CA GLY A 76 -14.41 -18.71 -27.18
C GLY A 76 -13.61 -17.50 -27.65
N PHE A 77 -12.31 -17.67 -27.93
CA PHE A 77 -11.41 -16.59 -28.29
C PHE A 77 -10.56 -16.95 -29.52
N ALA A 78 -10.26 -15.94 -30.32
CA ALA A 78 -9.47 -16.06 -31.53
C ALA A 78 -8.38 -14.98 -31.58
N ALA A 79 -7.31 -15.25 -32.33
CA ALA A 79 -6.31 -14.25 -32.66
C ALA A 79 -6.80 -13.39 -33.83
N ARG A 80 -6.68 -12.06 -33.69
CA ARG A 80 -6.94 -11.10 -34.77
C ARG A 80 -5.74 -10.20 -34.97
N GLU A 81 -5.32 -10.03 -36.21
CA GLU A 81 -4.26 -9.09 -36.54
C GLU A 81 -4.80 -7.66 -36.61
N VAL A 82 -4.19 -6.78 -35.83
CA VAL A 82 -4.54 -5.36 -35.77
C VAL A 82 -3.24 -4.55 -35.88
N PRO A 83 -3.21 -3.43 -36.63
CA PRO A 83 -2.04 -2.56 -36.66
C PRO A 83 -1.67 -2.08 -35.25
N ILE A 84 -0.37 -2.08 -34.94
CA ILE A 84 0.15 -1.80 -33.59
C ILE A 84 -0.29 -0.42 -33.06
N ASP A 85 -0.49 0.56 -33.95
CA ASP A 85 -0.91 1.91 -33.61
C ASP A 85 -2.36 2.00 -33.08
N TYR A 86 -3.19 0.97 -33.32
CA TYR A 86 -4.59 0.90 -32.85
C TYR A 86 -4.77 0.03 -31.61
N VAL A 87 -3.70 -0.54 -31.07
CA VAL A 87 -3.74 -1.46 -29.94
C VAL A 87 -3.25 -0.75 -28.70
N TYR A 88 -4.04 -0.75 -27.63
CA TYR A 88 -3.60 -0.24 -26.33
C TYR A 88 -2.47 -1.11 -25.77
N ASP A 89 -1.54 -0.50 -25.04
CA ASP A 89 -0.37 -1.19 -24.46
C ASP A 89 -0.74 -2.34 -23.50
N ASP A 90 -1.91 -2.26 -22.85
CA ASP A 90 -2.43 -3.27 -21.93
C ASP A 90 -3.28 -4.37 -22.60
N THR A 91 -3.35 -4.37 -23.94
CA THR A 91 -4.07 -5.40 -24.71
C THR A 91 -3.32 -6.72 -24.66
N ILE A 92 -4.03 -7.81 -24.36
CA ILE A 92 -3.46 -9.14 -24.32
C ILE A 92 -3.18 -9.64 -25.75
N ARG A 93 -1.94 -10.00 -26.01
CA ARG A 93 -1.52 -10.56 -27.30
C ARG A 93 -1.92 -12.03 -27.39
N ALA A 94 -2.13 -12.51 -28.61
CA ALA A 94 -2.44 -13.92 -28.85
C ALA A 94 -1.31 -14.86 -28.35
N SER A 95 -0.06 -14.40 -28.34
CA SER A 95 1.09 -15.14 -27.79
C SER A 95 1.04 -15.35 -26.28
N GLU A 96 0.26 -14.53 -25.56
CA GLU A 96 0.11 -14.62 -24.10
C GLU A 96 -1.06 -15.53 -23.70
N PHE A 97 -1.78 -16.11 -24.67
CA PHE A 97 -2.98 -16.93 -24.42
C PHE A 97 -2.74 -18.05 -23.40
N ASP A 98 -1.60 -18.75 -23.48
CA ASP A 98 -1.30 -19.86 -22.56
C ASP A 98 -1.19 -19.42 -21.09
N THR A 99 -0.83 -18.17 -20.84
CA THR A 99 -0.73 -17.61 -19.47
C THR A 99 -2.10 -17.24 -18.89
N ILE A 100 -3.08 -16.99 -19.75
CA ILE A 100 -4.43 -16.57 -19.38
C ILE A 100 -5.50 -17.64 -19.67
N ALA A 101 -5.09 -18.78 -20.20
CA ALA A 101 -5.97 -19.92 -20.42
C ALA A 101 -6.64 -20.33 -19.10
N ASN A 102 -7.94 -20.61 -19.16
CA ASN A 102 -8.79 -20.94 -18.01
C ASN A 102 -9.02 -19.79 -17.00
N GLN A 103 -8.58 -18.57 -17.29
CA GLN A 103 -8.99 -17.40 -16.49
C GLN A 103 -10.41 -16.98 -16.87
N THR A 104 -11.03 -16.12 -16.07
CA THR A 104 -12.40 -15.64 -16.30
C THR A 104 -12.42 -14.15 -16.56
N LEU A 105 -13.39 -13.67 -17.34
CA LEU A 105 -13.58 -12.24 -17.53
C LEU A 105 -14.16 -11.58 -16.28
N VAL A 106 -13.64 -10.42 -15.86
CA VAL A 106 -14.21 -9.61 -14.76
C VAL A 106 -15.32 -8.67 -15.23
N ARG A 107 -15.35 -8.35 -16.52
CA ARG A 107 -16.35 -7.49 -17.17
C ARG A 107 -16.80 -8.09 -18.50
N PRO A 108 -18.02 -7.76 -18.99
CA PRO A 108 -18.46 -8.23 -20.29
C PRO A 108 -17.61 -7.63 -21.42
N VAL A 109 -17.27 -8.45 -22.41
CA VAL A 109 -16.48 -8.05 -23.59
C VAL A 109 -17.25 -8.44 -24.84
N ARG A 110 -17.41 -7.51 -25.77
CA ARG A 110 -18.14 -7.75 -27.03
C ARG A 110 -17.28 -8.51 -28.03
N HIS A 111 -17.95 -9.24 -28.91
CA HIS A 111 -17.34 -9.92 -30.04
C HIS A 111 -16.39 -8.98 -30.81
N GLY A 112 -15.19 -9.49 -31.12
CA GLY A 112 -14.20 -8.79 -31.93
C GLY A 112 -13.48 -7.63 -31.23
N THR A 113 -13.76 -7.36 -29.96
CA THR A 113 -13.06 -6.33 -29.18
C THR A 113 -11.77 -6.92 -28.60
N PRO A 114 -10.61 -6.24 -28.72
CA PRO A 114 -9.37 -6.70 -28.09
C PRO A 114 -9.50 -6.81 -26.58
N VAL A 115 -9.16 -7.97 -26.03
CA VAL A 115 -9.19 -8.23 -24.58
C VAL A 115 -8.02 -7.51 -23.93
N ARG A 116 -8.28 -6.72 -22.88
CA ARG A 116 -7.23 -6.02 -22.13
C ARG A 116 -6.94 -6.73 -20.82
N ARG A 117 -5.81 -6.44 -20.19
CA ARG A 117 -5.42 -7.03 -18.90
C ARG A 117 -6.46 -6.76 -17.79
N ALA A 118 -7.12 -5.60 -17.84
CA ALA A 118 -8.20 -5.25 -16.92
C ALA A 118 -9.55 -5.93 -17.25
N ASP A 119 -9.69 -6.63 -18.38
CA ASP A 119 -10.88 -7.44 -18.69
C ASP A 119 -10.82 -8.84 -18.06
N VAL A 120 -9.61 -9.30 -17.77
CA VAL A 120 -9.34 -10.63 -17.26
C VAL A 120 -9.21 -10.58 -15.75
N SER A 121 -9.73 -11.57 -15.04
CA SER A 121 -9.44 -11.77 -13.64
C SER A 121 -7.94 -11.91 -13.49
N ALA A 122 -7.28 -10.87 -12.95
CA ALA A 122 -5.84 -10.85 -12.75
C ALA A 122 -5.40 -12.22 -12.23
N LEU A 123 -4.52 -12.87 -13.01
CA LEU A 123 -3.73 -14.07 -12.67
C LEU A 123 -4.19 -14.67 -11.36
N GLN A 124 -5.16 -15.61 -11.38
CA GLN A 124 -5.68 -16.32 -10.21
C GLN A 124 -5.22 -15.64 -8.93
N ALA A 125 -5.94 -14.63 -8.44
CA ALA A 125 -5.90 -14.39 -7.01
C ALA A 125 -6.46 -15.69 -6.39
N ARG A 126 -5.63 -16.75 -6.33
CA ARG A 126 -4.94 -17.16 -5.13
C ARG A 126 -5.83 -16.71 -3.97
N ASP A 127 -6.52 -17.70 -3.39
CA ASP A 127 -7.44 -17.60 -2.25
C ASP A 127 -6.98 -16.49 -1.29
N PHE A 128 -7.85 -15.85 -0.50
CA PHE A 128 -7.43 -14.72 0.34
C PHE A 128 -6.15 -15.03 1.19
N SER A 129 -5.93 -16.30 1.53
CA SER A 129 -4.70 -16.83 2.13
C SER A 129 -3.42 -16.62 1.32
N ASP A 130 -3.50 -16.67 0.01
CA ASP A 130 -2.40 -16.57 -0.91
C ASP A 130 -1.96 -15.13 -1.20
N MET A 131 -2.80 -14.14 -0.88
CA MET A 131 -2.41 -12.71 -0.84
C MET A 131 -1.52 -12.39 0.37
N LEU A 132 -1.47 -13.28 1.37
CA LEU A 132 -0.63 -13.11 2.55
C LEU A 132 0.83 -13.43 2.23
N LYS A 133 1.72 -12.56 2.70
CA LYS A 133 3.16 -12.88 2.69
C LYS A 133 3.42 -14.10 3.58
N PRO A 134 4.34 -15.00 3.21
CA PRO A 134 4.74 -16.10 4.08
C PRO A 134 5.09 -15.60 5.48
N GLY A 135 4.50 -16.21 6.51
CA GLY A 135 4.69 -15.80 7.90
C GLY A 135 3.72 -14.72 8.42
N MET A 136 2.86 -14.16 7.57
CA MET A 136 1.79 -13.23 7.98
C MET A 136 0.43 -13.95 8.04
N ARG A 137 -0.48 -13.44 8.88
CA ARG A 137 -1.82 -13.96 9.09
C ARG A 137 -2.82 -12.83 8.90
N ALA A 138 -4.01 -13.16 8.42
CA ALA A 138 -5.14 -12.25 8.43
C ALA A 138 -5.88 -12.37 9.77
N LEU A 139 -6.10 -11.25 10.44
CA LEU A 139 -6.95 -11.18 11.63
C LEU A 139 -8.07 -10.18 11.38
N THR A 140 -9.31 -10.66 11.39
CA THR A 140 -10.51 -9.81 11.34
C THR A 140 -10.85 -9.34 12.75
N ILE A 141 -10.97 -8.03 12.91
CA ILE A 141 -11.42 -7.40 14.15
C ILE A 141 -12.67 -6.58 13.89
N ASP A 142 -13.60 -6.62 14.83
CA ASP A 142 -14.74 -5.71 14.83
C ASP A 142 -14.28 -4.35 15.32
N ILE A 143 -14.58 -3.31 14.55
CA ILE A 143 -14.35 -1.93 14.93
C ILE A 143 -15.70 -1.22 14.97
N ASP A 144 -15.86 -0.40 15.99
CA ASP A 144 -17.08 0.38 16.20
C ASP A 144 -17.30 1.31 15.00
N ALA A 145 -18.34 1.01 14.22
CA ALA A 145 -18.67 1.64 12.95
C ALA A 145 -18.90 3.16 13.08
N THR A 146 -19.24 3.63 14.29
CA THR A 146 -19.48 5.04 14.58
C THR A 146 -18.23 5.93 14.49
N ASN A 147 -17.02 5.34 14.56
CA ASN A 147 -15.77 6.09 14.71
C ASN A 147 -14.67 5.70 13.71
N SER A 148 -14.98 4.83 12.75
CA SER A 148 -14.01 4.33 11.77
C SER A 148 -14.00 5.19 10.53
N ALA A 149 -13.55 6.45 10.65
CA ALA A 149 -13.32 7.38 9.54
C ALA A 149 -14.32 7.21 8.38
N ASP A 150 -15.62 7.31 8.68
CA ASP A 150 -16.77 7.27 7.77
C ASP A 150 -16.54 6.59 6.40
N ASN A 151 -16.22 5.29 6.41
CA ASN A 151 -16.04 4.47 5.21
C ASN A 151 -14.76 4.74 4.37
N MET A 152 -13.78 5.46 4.93
CA MET A 152 -12.54 5.87 4.25
C MET A 152 -11.40 4.86 4.37
N LEU A 153 -11.49 3.91 5.28
CA LEU A 153 -10.52 2.80 5.35
C LEU A 153 -10.66 1.93 4.11
N LYS A 154 -9.56 1.75 3.39
CA LYS A 154 -9.48 0.90 2.19
C LYS A 154 -8.44 -0.20 2.35
N PRO A 155 -8.61 -1.33 1.67
CA PRO A 155 -7.53 -2.32 1.51
C PRO A 155 -6.24 -1.65 1.01
N GLY A 156 -5.12 -1.98 1.65
CA GLY A 156 -3.80 -1.38 1.42
C GLY A 156 -3.51 -0.12 2.24
N ASN A 157 -4.42 0.36 3.08
CA ASN A 157 -4.14 1.46 4.01
C ASN A 157 -3.35 0.96 5.23
N HIS A 158 -2.62 1.88 5.86
CA HIS A 158 -1.90 1.63 7.10
C HIS A 158 -2.67 2.24 8.27
N ILE A 159 -2.74 1.54 9.41
CA ILE A 159 -3.42 2.01 10.61
C ILE A 159 -2.58 1.79 11.86
N ASP A 160 -2.83 2.62 12.86
CA ASP A 160 -2.35 2.43 14.23
C ASP A 160 -3.53 1.97 15.11
N LEU A 161 -3.30 0.97 15.96
CA LEU A 161 -4.29 0.47 16.92
C LEU A 161 -4.00 1.00 18.31
N PHE A 162 -5.00 1.65 18.90
CA PHE A 162 -5.03 2.05 20.29
C PHE A 162 -5.86 1.06 21.11
N LEU A 163 -5.39 0.74 22.31
CA LEU A 163 -6.15 0.01 23.31
C LEU A 163 -6.65 0.98 24.36
N ILE A 164 -7.97 1.03 24.52
CA ILE A 164 -8.65 1.77 25.58
C ILE A 164 -9.14 0.76 26.62
N GLY A 165 -8.70 0.92 27.87
CA GLY A 165 -9.16 0.05 28.95
C GLY A 165 -8.55 0.44 30.28
N LYS A 166 -8.79 -0.39 31.29
CA LYS A 166 -8.25 -0.14 32.64
C LYS A 166 -6.72 -0.31 32.64
N PRO A 167 -5.97 0.62 33.25
CA PRO A 167 -4.53 0.52 33.36
C PRO A 167 -4.15 -0.70 34.19
N SER A 168 -3.05 -1.35 33.81
CA SER A 168 -2.55 -2.51 34.56
C SER A 168 -2.15 -2.08 35.98
N PRO A 169 -2.65 -2.74 37.04
CA PRO A 169 -2.39 -2.36 38.43
C PRO A 169 -0.89 -2.38 38.82
N ASN A 170 -0.06 -3.08 38.04
CA ASN A 170 1.26 -3.52 38.50
C ASN A 170 2.44 -2.59 38.13
N LYS A 171 2.18 -1.44 37.50
CA LYS A 171 3.23 -0.45 37.13
C LYS A 171 3.07 0.94 37.74
N MET A 172 2.12 1.13 38.68
CA MET A 172 1.94 2.37 39.41
C MET A 172 1.93 2.10 40.92
N LYS A 173 3.07 1.65 41.45
CA LYS A 173 3.36 1.85 42.89
C LYS A 173 3.64 3.34 43.09
N GLY A 174 2.62 4.12 43.45
CA GLY A 174 2.85 5.46 44.00
C GLY A 174 1.78 6.52 43.81
N GLN A 175 0.83 6.36 42.88
CA GLN A 175 -0.23 7.37 42.68
C GLN A 175 -1.53 6.65 42.34
N MET A 176 -2.43 6.55 43.32
CA MET A 176 -3.82 6.19 43.04
C MET A 176 -4.54 7.45 42.57
N PRO A 177 -5.13 7.39 41.36
CA PRO A 177 -6.48 7.86 41.18
C PRO A 177 -7.33 6.74 40.56
N GLY A 178 -8.34 6.26 41.31
CA GLY A 178 -9.47 5.46 40.86
C GLY A 178 -9.15 4.11 40.20
N ALA A 179 -9.57 3.01 40.82
CA ALA A 179 -9.54 1.66 40.24
C ALA A 179 -10.38 1.49 38.94
N ASP A 180 -11.01 2.58 38.47
CA ASP A 180 -11.89 2.65 37.31
C ASP A 180 -11.47 3.69 36.27
N ALA A 181 -10.31 4.34 36.39
CA ALA A 181 -9.84 5.27 35.37
C ALA A 181 -9.46 4.51 34.08
N GLU A 182 -9.95 4.96 32.92
CA GLU A 182 -9.53 4.41 31.63
C GLU A 182 -8.23 5.06 31.14
N SER A 183 -7.46 4.33 30.33
CA SER A 183 -6.34 4.90 29.59
C SER A 183 -6.35 4.45 28.14
N ALA A 184 -5.93 5.34 27.25
CA ALA A 184 -5.72 5.07 25.84
C ALA A 184 -4.22 4.95 25.58
N ARG A 185 -3.78 3.78 25.13
CA ARG A 185 -2.37 3.55 24.79
C ARG A 185 -2.21 3.04 23.37
N LEU A 186 -1.16 3.48 22.70
CA LEU A 186 -0.74 2.88 21.43
C LEU A 186 -0.40 1.41 21.68
N PHE A 187 -1.06 0.51 20.95
CA PHE A 187 -0.93 -0.93 21.13
C PHE A 187 -0.06 -1.56 20.05
N LEU A 188 -0.42 -1.31 18.79
CA LEU A 188 0.35 -1.71 17.62
C LEU A 188 0.32 -0.55 16.62
N SER A 189 1.45 -0.25 16.01
CA SER A 189 1.56 0.74 14.94
C SER A 189 1.86 0.08 13.60
N ASP A 190 1.57 0.80 12.52
CA ASP A 190 1.91 0.42 11.15
C ASP A 190 1.35 -0.94 10.70
N LEU A 191 0.06 -1.18 10.96
CA LEU A 191 -0.63 -2.38 10.49
C LEU A 191 -1.27 -2.16 9.13
N VAL A 192 -1.07 -3.11 8.22
CA VAL A 192 -1.67 -3.08 6.88
C VAL A 192 -3.08 -3.63 6.92
N VAL A 193 -4.03 -2.88 6.37
CA VAL A 193 -5.41 -3.32 6.15
C VAL A 193 -5.47 -4.17 4.89
N LEU A 194 -5.93 -5.41 5.02
CA LEU A 194 -6.12 -6.34 3.90
C LEU A 194 -7.52 -6.30 3.32
N ALA A 195 -8.53 -6.08 4.17
CA ALA A 195 -9.93 -6.05 3.76
C ALA A 195 -10.76 -5.15 4.67
N THR A 196 -11.81 -4.55 4.13
CA THR A 196 -12.84 -3.82 4.88
C THR A 196 -14.21 -4.41 4.55
N GLY A 197 -14.87 -5.00 5.55
CA GLY A 197 -16.07 -5.81 5.32
C GLY A 197 -15.83 -6.95 4.33
N GLN A 198 -16.42 -6.84 3.15
CA GLN A 198 -16.29 -7.80 2.04
C GLN A 198 -15.36 -7.30 0.91
N ASP A 199 -14.84 -6.07 1.00
CA ASP A 199 -13.94 -5.52 -0.02
C ASP A 199 -12.48 -5.86 0.28
N VAL A 200 -11.82 -6.52 -0.67
CA VAL A 200 -10.42 -6.95 -0.65
C VAL A 200 -9.58 -6.24 -1.72
N ARG A 201 -10.20 -5.36 -2.52
CA ARG A 201 -9.53 -4.70 -3.66
C ARG A 201 -8.82 -3.42 -3.20
N PRO A 202 -7.50 -3.28 -3.41
CA PRO A 202 -6.84 -1.99 -3.28
C PRO A 202 -7.35 -1.08 -4.41
N ARG A 203 -8.24 -0.13 -4.12
CA ARG A 203 -8.68 0.88 -5.09
C ARG A 203 -7.85 2.14 -4.95
N ASP A 204 -7.35 2.65 -6.06
CA ASP A 204 -6.79 4.00 -6.11
C ASP A 204 -7.91 5.03 -5.96
N TYR A 205 -7.59 6.17 -5.34
CA TYR A 205 -8.50 7.30 -5.25
C TYR A 205 -8.74 7.85 -6.67
N GLY A 206 -9.90 7.54 -7.26
CA GLY A 206 -10.27 8.00 -8.60
C GLY A 206 -11.18 7.03 -9.37
N GLU A 207 -11.24 5.76 -8.97
CA GLU A 207 -12.22 4.82 -9.54
C GLU A 207 -13.58 5.03 -8.88
N GLU A 208 -14.44 5.81 -9.54
CA GLU A 208 -15.86 5.89 -9.22
C GLU A 208 -16.45 4.48 -9.19
N MET A 209 -17.35 4.25 -8.23
CA MET A 209 -18.21 3.08 -8.22
C MET A 209 -18.83 2.92 -9.61
N SER A 210 -18.42 1.91 -10.36
CA SER A 210 -19.33 1.32 -11.34
C SER A 210 -20.48 0.74 -10.51
N GLN A 211 -21.46 1.59 -10.22
CA GLN A 211 -22.78 1.21 -9.74
C GLN A 211 -23.39 0.33 -10.84
N GLY A 212 -23.14 -0.97 -10.73
CA GLY A 212 -24.07 -1.95 -11.28
C GLY A 212 -25.31 -1.91 -10.40
N ASP A 213 -26.44 -1.52 -11.00
CA ASP A 213 -27.78 -1.59 -10.42
C ASP A 213 -27.95 -2.88 -9.59
N GLY A 214 -28.15 -2.73 -8.28
CA GLY A 214 -28.67 -3.81 -7.42
C GLY A 214 -27.78 -4.30 -6.27
N ALA A 215 -26.56 -3.79 -6.08
CA ALA A 215 -25.79 -4.12 -4.88
C ALA A 215 -26.16 -3.15 -3.75
N GLN A 216 -26.87 -3.64 -2.72
CA GLN A 216 -27.11 -2.93 -1.46
C GLN A 216 -25.91 -2.08 -1.07
N GLN A 217 -26.13 -0.78 -0.88
CA GLN A 217 -25.23 0.12 -0.17
C GLN A 217 -24.69 -0.62 1.05
N PRO A 218 -23.37 -0.90 1.18
CA PRO A 218 -22.87 -1.57 2.36
C PRO A 218 -23.09 -0.61 3.54
N SER A 219 -24.14 -0.88 4.31
CA SER A 219 -24.36 -0.28 5.62
C SER A 219 -23.10 -0.49 6.44
N GLY A 220 -22.45 0.61 6.86
CA GLY A 220 -21.29 0.70 7.75
C GLY A 220 -20.44 -0.55 7.93
N TYR A 221 -19.20 -0.56 7.41
CA TYR A 221 -18.29 -1.66 7.69
C TYR A 221 -18.03 -1.80 9.20
N ALA A 222 -18.48 -2.92 9.78
CA ALA A 222 -18.27 -3.25 11.20
C ALA A 222 -16.96 -4.02 11.45
N SER A 223 -16.28 -4.48 10.40
CA SER A 223 -15.11 -5.37 10.53
C SER A 223 -13.98 -4.98 9.59
N VAL A 224 -12.75 -4.98 10.10
CA VAL A 224 -11.53 -4.75 9.32
C VAL A 224 -10.60 -5.94 9.48
N THR A 225 -10.00 -6.38 8.38
CA THR A 225 -9.04 -7.48 8.36
C THR A 225 -7.63 -6.95 8.23
N LEU A 226 -6.77 -7.31 9.17
CA LEU A 226 -5.41 -6.79 9.30
C LEU A 226 -4.36 -7.86 8.97
N GLN A 227 -3.26 -7.43 8.37
CA GLN A 227 -2.06 -8.26 8.21
C GLN A 227 -1.23 -8.21 9.49
N VAL A 228 -1.11 -9.35 10.19
CA VAL A 228 -0.44 -9.45 11.48
C VAL A 228 0.52 -10.64 11.53
N THR A 229 1.55 -10.56 12.38
CA THR A 229 2.34 -11.75 12.75
C THR A 229 1.54 -12.64 13.73
N PRO A 230 1.89 -13.93 13.91
CA PRO A 230 1.25 -14.79 14.92
C PRO A 230 1.26 -14.19 16.33
N GLU A 231 2.37 -13.56 16.70
CA GLU A 231 2.54 -12.93 18.00
C GLU A 231 1.61 -11.71 18.15
N GLN A 232 1.55 -10.87 17.12
CA GLN A 232 0.61 -9.74 17.08
C GLN A 232 -0.84 -10.22 17.12
N ALA A 233 -1.19 -11.29 16.41
CA ALA A 233 -2.54 -11.85 16.43
C ALA A 233 -2.96 -12.28 17.84
N GLY A 234 -2.09 -12.99 18.57
CA GLY A 234 -2.34 -13.36 19.97
C GLY A 234 -2.48 -12.15 20.90
N LYS A 235 -1.65 -11.12 20.69
CA LYS A 235 -1.73 -9.84 21.42
C LYS A 235 -3.06 -9.14 21.19
N VAL A 236 -3.49 -9.00 19.93
CA VAL A 236 -4.78 -8.36 19.58
C VAL A 236 -5.96 -9.13 20.15
N ALA A 237 -5.97 -10.46 20.03
CA ALA A 237 -7.03 -11.30 20.59
C ALA A 237 -7.17 -11.15 22.11
N LEU A 238 -6.05 -11.01 22.84
CA LEU A 238 -6.08 -10.71 24.27
C LEU A 238 -6.54 -9.27 24.55
N ALA A 239 -6.09 -8.31 23.75
CA ALA A 239 -6.46 -6.91 23.87
C ALA A 239 -7.97 -6.70 23.75
N GLN A 240 -8.63 -7.41 22.83
CA GLN A 240 -10.10 -7.39 22.66
C GLN A 240 -10.86 -7.89 23.90
N LYS A 241 -10.26 -8.76 24.73
CA LYS A 241 -10.90 -9.24 25.97
C LYS A 241 -10.76 -8.27 27.14
N ILE A 242 -9.70 -7.47 27.16
CA ILE A 242 -9.37 -6.59 28.30
C ILE A 242 -9.83 -5.14 28.12
N GLY A 243 -10.20 -4.76 26.90
CA GLY A 243 -10.61 -3.39 26.59
C GLY A 243 -11.15 -3.26 25.17
N SER A 244 -11.35 -2.02 24.73
CA SER A 244 -11.78 -1.70 23.37
C SER A 244 -10.60 -1.30 22.51
N LEU A 245 -10.58 -1.78 21.26
CA LEU A 245 -9.59 -1.39 20.27
C LEU A 245 -10.12 -0.26 19.40
N ARG A 246 -9.29 0.74 19.13
CA ARG A 246 -9.60 1.85 18.23
C ARG A 246 -8.56 1.90 17.11
N ALA A 247 -9.02 1.90 15.87
CA ALA A 247 -8.18 2.05 14.69
C ALA A 247 -8.06 3.52 14.29
N VAL A 248 -6.84 3.98 14.02
CA VAL A 248 -6.55 5.33 13.55
C VAL A 248 -5.84 5.22 12.20
N LEU A 249 -6.37 5.89 11.18
CA LEU A 249 -5.79 5.88 9.84
C LEU A 249 -4.47 6.64 9.82
N ARG A 250 -3.42 5.99 9.31
CA ARG A 250 -2.09 6.56 9.13
C ARG A 250 -1.96 7.16 7.73
N ASN A 251 -1.24 8.27 7.62
CA ASN A 251 -0.90 8.83 6.32
C ASN A 251 -0.01 7.85 5.54
N ARG A 252 -0.31 7.64 4.25
CA ARG A 252 0.43 6.73 3.37
C ARG A 252 1.93 7.06 3.25
N GLU A 253 2.27 8.35 3.34
CA GLU A 253 3.65 8.83 3.25
C GLU A 253 4.38 8.84 4.60
N ASP A 254 3.68 8.62 5.70
CA ASP A 254 4.29 8.61 7.03
C ASP A 254 4.96 7.26 7.30
N LYS A 255 6.28 7.22 7.24
CA LYS A 255 7.11 6.04 7.52
C LYS A 255 7.81 6.11 8.89
N ASN A 256 7.50 7.10 9.71
CA ASN A 256 8.19 7.31 10.98
C ASN A 256 7.73 6.31 12.04
N VAL A 257 8.62 5.90 12.94
CA VAL A 257 8.20 5.06 14.07
C VAL A 257 7.30 5.89 14.99
N THR A 258 6.04 5.48 15.16
CA THR A 258 5.11 6.16 16.07
C THR A 258 5.65 6.02 17.51
N PRO A 259 5.91 7.12 18.24
CA PRO A 259 6.39 7.05 19.61
C PRO A 259 5.34 6.40 20.52
N PRO A 260 5.73 5.78 21.66
CA PRO A 260 4.76 5.25 22.60
C PRO A 260 3.83 6.36 23.12
N VAL A 261 2.55 6.26 22.82
CA VAL A 261 1.52 7.19 23.32
C VAL A 261 0.76 6.51 24.46
N ASN A 262 0.62 7.20 25.59
CA ASN A 262 -0.21 6.79 26.71
C ASN A 262 -0.91 8.02 27.29
N VAL A 263 -2.24 8.04 27.23
CA VAL A 263 -3.09 9.12 27.72
C VAL A 263 -4.00 8.55 28.80
N MET A 264 -3.96 9.15 29.99
CA MET A 264 -4.83 8.76 31.10
C MET A 264 -6.10 9.60 31.08
N GLN A 265 -7.22 9.04 31.53
CA GLN A 265 -8.47 9.80 31.62
C GLN A 265 -8.31 11.07 32.48
N ALA A 266 -7.55 11.01 33.57
CA ALA A 266 -7.30 12.16 34.45
C ALA A 266 -6.60 13.34 33.74
N SER A 267 -5.73 13.10 32.75
CA SER A 267 -5.08 14.18 32.00
C SER A 267 -6.02 14.89 31.02
N LEU A 268 -7.16 14.28 30.68
CA LEU A 268 -8.15 14.90 29.80
C LEU A 268 -9.05 15.90 30.55
N PHE A 269 -9.25 15.70 31.85
CA PHE A 269 -10.15 16.52 32.68
C PHE A 269 -9.41 17.57 33.53
N GLY A 270 -8.09 17.70 33.39
CA GLY A 270 -7.29 18.69 34.13
C GLY A 270 -6.95 18.30 35.58
N ASP A 271 -7.40 17.13 36.06
CA ASP A 271 -7.12 16.60 37.40
C ASP A 271 -5.79 15.80 37.47
N GLY A 272 -5.05 15.78 36.37
CA GLY A 272 -3.73 15.15 36.29
C GLY A 272 -2.67 15.94 37.04
N ALA A 273 -2.48 15.62 38.33
CA ALA A 273 -1.27 15.96 39.06
C ALA A 273 -0.05 15.32 38.37
N GLY A 274 0.58 16.05 37.46
CA GLY A 274 1.87 15.71 36.86
C GLY A 274 1.83 15.48 35.36
N ALA A 275 1.91 16.58 34.59
CA ALA A 275 2.75 16.75 33.39
C ALA A 275 2.26 17.96 32.59
N ASP A 276 2.68 19.17 32.96
CA ASP A 276 3.43 20.09 32.09
C ASP A 276 3.70 21.41 32.84
N GLY A 277 4.84 22.03 32.58
CA GLY A 277 5.33 23.19 33.34
C GLY A 277 4.39 24.39 33.29
N ILE A 278 3.99 24.91 34.46
CA ILE A 278 3.36 26.24 34.56
C ILE A 278 4.41 27.29 34.18
N GLN A 279 4.22 27.91 33.02
CA GLN A 279 5.08 28.98 32.50
C GLN A 279 4.72 30.30 33.21
N TYR A 280 5.60 30.78 34.10
CA TYR A 280 5.47 32.11 34.71
C TYR A 280 6.13 33.15 33.81
N ILE A 281 5.32 34.01 33.17
CA ILE A 281 5.79 35.25 32.55
C ILE A 281 5.77 36.33 33.64
N VAL A 282 6.92 36.64 34.23
CA VAL A 282 7.06 37.84 35.05
C VAL A 282 7.42 38.98 34.11
N GLY A 283 6.44 39.82 33.77
CA GLY A 283 6.67 41.05 33.05
C GLY A 283 7.37 42.07 33.94
N GLY A 284 8.59 42.48 33.56
CA GLY A 284 9.33 43.51 34.26
C GLY A 284 10.75 43.70 33.71
N SER A 285 10.89 44.61 32.75
CA SER A 285 12.13 45.22 32.25
C SER A 285 13.26 44.30 31.75
N ASN A 286 13.37 44.24 30.42
CA ASN A 286 14.58 44.35 29.60
C ASN A 286 15.75 43.36 29.71
N GLU A 287 15.66 42.19 30.35
CA GLU A 287 16.60 41.08 30.05
C GLU A 287 15.93 39.70 30.06
N THR A 288 15.96 39.03 28.91
CA THR A 288 15.47 37.65 28.74
C THR A 288 16.47 36.67 29.34
N SER A 289 16.39 36.43 30.65
CA SER A 289 17.14 35.36 31.31
C SER A 289 16.25 34.13 31.49
N VAL A 290 16.48 33.11 30.66
CA VAL A 290 15.89 31.78 30.82
C VAL A 290 16.65 31.07 31.94
N SER A 291 16.10 31.10 33.16
CA SER A 291 16.63 30.30 34.28
C SER A 291 15.82 29.01 34.41
N THR A 292 16.28 27.95 33.75
CA THR A 292 15.85 26.60 34.09
C THR A 292 16.55 26.21 35.39
N ARG A 293 15.80 25.90 36.45
CA ARG A 293 16.39 25.21 37.60
C ARG A 293 17.06 23.93 37.09
N PRO A 294 18.32 23.64 37.46
CA PRO A 294 18.90 22.34 37.16
C PRO A 294 17.98 21.26 37.73
N GLY A 295 17.60 20.29 36.91
CA GLY A 295 16.86 19.13 37.39
C GLY A 295 17.61 18.52 38.57
N LEU A 296 16.90 18.30 39.67
CA LEU A 296 17.47 17.63 40.83
C LEU A 296 17.78 16.19 40.41
N ASP A 297 19.06 15.92 40.12
CA ASP A 297 19.51 14.61 39.68
C ASP A 297 19.41 13.60 40.85
N LEU A 298 18.26 12.94 40.93
CA LEU A 298 17.96 11.92 41.93
C LEU A 298 18.85 10.68 41.76
N HIS A 299 19.49 10.48 40.59
CA HIS A 299 20.43 9.38 40.37
C HIS A 299 21.74 9.62 41.12
N GLY A 300 22.30 10.84 41.04
CA GLY A 300 23.55 11.21 41.72
C GLY A 300 23.46 11.12 43.26
N LEU A 301 22.28 11.37 43.82
CA LEU A 301 22.04 11.19 45.27
C LEU A 301 21.96 9.72 45.67
N GLN A 302 21.44 8.84 44.79
CA GLN A 302 21.35 7.41 45.05
C GLN A 302 22.74 6.75 44.97
N ASP A 303 23.57 7.19 44.02
CA ASP A 303 24.97 6.75 43.92
C ASP A 303 25.84 7.29 45.07
N ALA A 304 25.59 8.52 45.54
CA ALA A 304 26.25 9.08 46.72
C ALA A 304 25.88 8.33 48.02
N VAL A 305 24.62 7.95 48.18
CA VAL A 305 24.16 7.15 49.34
C VAL A 305 24.66 5.70 49.25
N ALA A 306 24.72 5.11 48.06
CA ALA A 306 25.31 3.79 47.84
C ALA A 306 26.82 3.77 48.14
N GLY A 307 27.55 4.81 47.71
CA GLY A 307 28.97 5.00 48.01
C GLY A 307 29.24 5.21 49.50
N ALA A 308 28.40 6.00 50.19
CA ALA A 308 28.50 6.22 51.64
C ALA A 308 28.26 4.92 52.43
N ASN A 309 27.28 4.10 52.05
CA ASN A 309 26.99 2.83 52.69
C ASN A 309 28.12 1.79 52.47
N GLN A 310 28.76 1.77 51.29
CA GLN A 310 29.91 0.90 51.03
C GLN A 310 31.17 1.35 51.78
N ALA A 311 31.38 2.66 51.93
CA ALA A 311 32.47 3.21 52.73
C ALA A 311 32.30 2.87 54.23
N GLN A 312 31.07 2.92 54.76
CA GLN A 312 30.78 2.47 56.13
C GLN A 312 30.96 0.96 56.29
N ALA A 313 30.49 0.14 55.34
CA ALA A 313 30.63 -1.32 55.40
C ALA A 313 32.11 -1.77 55.37
N SER A 314 32.95 -1.10 54.56
CA SER A 314 34.38 -1.39 54.48
C SER A 314 35.16 -0.88 55.71
N ALA A 315 34.73 0.23 56.33
CA ALA A 315 35.26 0.69 57.60
C ALA A 315 34.94 -0.31 58.74
N VAL A 316 33.71 -0.81 58.83
CA VAL A 316 33.32 -1.82 59.83
C VAL A 316 34.09 -3.13 59.64
N GLN A 317 34.30 -3.59 58.39
CA GLN A 317 35.14 -4.76 58.12
C GLN A 317 36.62 -4.54 58.48
N LYS A 318 37.17 -3.34 58.27
CA LYS A 318 38.55 -3.03 58.70
C LYS A 318 38.70 -3.07 60.21
N VAL A 319 37.72 -2.52 60.95
CA VAL A 319 37.73 -2.55 62.42
C VAL A 319 37.60 -3.99 62.91
N ALA A 320 36.69 -4.80 62.35
CA ALA A 320 36.55 -6.21 62.70
C ALA A 320 37.84 -7.02 62.45
N LYS A 321 38.52 -6.81 61.30
CA LYS A 321 39.79 -7.49 60.99
C LYS A 321 40.94 -7.06 61.91
N MET A 322 40.94 -5.80 62.37
CA MET A 322 41.90 -5.33 63.39
C MET A 322 41.65 -5.99 64.75
N THR A 323 40.39 -6.13 65.15
CA THR A 323 40.02 -6.82 66.39
C THR A 323 40.42 -8.30 66.34
N ASP A 324 40.13 -9.01 65.23
CA ASP A 324 40.54 -10.40 65.05
C ASP A 324 42.06 -10.60 65.07
N ALA A 325 42.81 -9.66 64.48
CA ALA A 325 44.27 -9.69 64.52
C ALA A 325 44.81 -9.49 65.95
N GLN A 326 44.23 -8.58 66.72
CA GLN A 326 44.59 -8.39 68.14
C GLN A 326 44.28 -9.63 68.98
N THR A 327 43.13 -10.28 68.74
CA THR A 327 42.77 -11.51 69.44
C THR A 327 43.71 -12.67 69.09
N ARG A 328 44.14 -12.79 67.82
CA ARG A 328 45.15 -13.80 67.44
C ARG A 328 46.50 -13.57 68.09
N VAL A 329 46.99 -12.34 68.12
CA VAL A 329 48.26 -12.01 68.79
C VAL A 329 48.19 -12.33 70.29
N MET A 330 47.08 -12.00 70.96
CA MET A 330 46.88 -12.36 72.37
C MET A 330 46.82 -13.87 72.59
N SER A 331 46.14 -14.62 71.70
CA SER A 331 46.11 -16.08 71.78
C SER A 331 47.47 -16.73 71.53
N GLN A 332 48.29 -16.14 70.66
CA GLN A 332 49.63 -16.63 70.35
C GLN A 332 50.59 -16.39 71.54
N ILE A 333 50.50 -15.22 72.19
CA ILE A 333 51.25 -14.93 73.42
C ILE A 333 50.82 -15.91 74.54
N GLN A 334 49.52 -16.18 74.68
CA GLN A 334 49.03 -17.12 75.69
C GLN A 334 49.50 -18.56 75.41
N SER A 335 49.57 -18.97 74.14
CA SER A 335 50.11 -20.29 73.75
C SER A 335 51.62 -20.43 73.98
N MET A 336 52.38 -19.34 73.87
CA MET A 336 53.82 -19.32 74.16
C MET A 336 54.10 -19.35 75.66
N MET A 337 53.23 -18.77 76.49
CA MET A 337 53.33 -18.85 77.95
C MET A 337 52.92 -20.23 78.50
N SER A 338 52.02 -20.96 77.83
CA SER A 338 51.63 -22.32 78.24
C SER A 338 52.58 -23.43 77.72
N GLY A 339 53.49 -23.12 76.80
CA GLY A 339 54.36 -24.09 76.12
C GLY A 339 55.67 -24.44 76.84
N ALA A 340 56.01 -23.79 77.96
CA ALA A 340 57.26 -24.02 78.69
C ALA A 340 57.22 -25.18 79.72
N GLY A 341 56.16 -26.01 79.70
CA GLY A 341 55.86 -26.94 80.79
C GLY A 341 55.95 -28.44 80.51
N GLN A 342 56.30 -28.91 79.32
CA GLN A 342 56.36 -30.37 79.05
C GLN A 342 57.35 -30.74 77.95
N ARG A 343 58.60 -31.01 78.33
CA ARG A 343 59.43 -32.14 77.84
C ARG A 343 60.51 -32.42 78.91
N GLN A 344 60.23 -33.38 79.79
CA GLN A 344 61.26 -34.24 80.39
C GLN A 344 61.40 -35.48 79.50
#